data_AF-D3DIX9-F1
#
_entry.id   AF-D3DIX9-F1
#
_cell.length_a   1.000
_cell.length_b   1.000
_cell.length_c   1.000
_cell.angle_alpha   90.00
_cell.angle_beta   90.00
_cell.angle_gamma   90.00
#
_symmetry.space_group_name_H-M   'P 1'
#
loop_
_entity.id
_entity.type
_entity.pdbx_description
1 polymer ?
#
loop_
_entity_poly.entity_id
_entity_poly.type
_entity_poly.pdbx_seq_one_letter_code
_entity_poly.pdbx_strand_id
1 'polypeptide(L)'
;MLECFVLGGGESRRFGEDKLLFPIKGKECIRYVLDALAGVCGRLAIVGKDRHKFFAIKDVEFVPDILTEQGALVGIYTALKSARTDKVLVVSGDMPLVKPSLVRYIVDEYKDPITIYCIRGRLYPLFGVYSTKILKDLETYLKEGEKKVMDFIERVGYNCIKEDEVIHLDPLLLSFINMNTKEDLKVILKNMGVVKLKVSGMTCEHCVNTVKRALMSVDGVSDVSVSLEKGEVEVITQKDIELQALKSAIEEWGYKVLGEV
;
A
#
# COMPACT_ATOMS: atom_id res chain seq x y z
N MET A 1 10.27 15.60 7.93
CA MET A 1 9.58 14.39 8.42
C MET A 1 8.31 14.24 7.61
N LEU A 2 8.03 13.07 7.02
CA LEU A 2 6.83 12.88 6.21
C LEU A 2 5.61 12.70 7.11
N GLU A 3 4.52 13.40 6.81
CA GLU A 3 3.20 13.19 7.40
C GLU A 3 2.33 12.36 6.47
N CYS A 4 1.66 11.34 7.02
CA CYS A 4 0.86 10.39 6.27
C CYS A 4 -0.55 10.30 6.83
N PHE A 5 -1.53 10.37 5.92
CA PHE A 5 -2.94 10.35 6.25
C PHE A 5 -3.62 9.17 5.54
N VAL A 6 -4.19 8.26 6.33
CA VAL A 6 -4.98 7.14 5.82
C VAL A 6 -6.44 7.53 5.84
N LEU A 7 -7.10 7.51 4.67
CA LEU A 7 -8.50 7.86 4.57
C LEU A 7 -9.37 6.71 5.09
N GLY A 8 -10.02 6.94 6.22
CA GLY A 8 -10.92 6.01 6.93
C GLY A 8 -12.39 6.12 6.52
N GLY A 9 -12.69 6.93 5.50
CA GLY A 9 -14.04 7.17 5.00
C GLY A 9 -14.46 6.24 3.85
N GLY A 10 -15.77 6.06 3.69
CA GLY A 10 -16.38 5.33 2.57
C GLY A 10 -17.51 4.43 3.06
N GLU A 11 -18.66 4.46 2.40
CA GLU A 11 -19.76 3.57 2.73
C GLU A 11 -19.54 2.20 2.08
N SER A 12 -19.44 1.15 2.90
CA SER A 12 -19.17 -0.23 2.46
C SER A 12 -20.42 -0.93 1.89
N ARG A 13 -21.26 -0.20 1.14
CA ARG A 13 -22.59 -0.65 0.67
C ARG A 13 -22.54 -1.97 -0.11
N ARG A 14 -21.45 -2.23 -0.84
CA ARG A 14 -21.27 -3.43 -1.67
C ARG A 14 -20.60 -4.60 -0.94
N PHE A 15 -19.93 -4.34 0.17
CA PHE A 15 -19.18 -5.35 0.92
C PHE A 15 -20.04 -6.02 2.00
N GLY A 16 -21.08 -5.32 2.48
CA GLY A 16 -22.03 -5.80 3.49
C GLY A 16 -21.56 -5.59 4.94
N GLU A 17 -20.25 -5.40 5.14
CA GLU A 17 -19.60 -5.06 6.41
C GLU A 17 -18.64 -3.89 6.21
N ASP A 18 -18.12 -3.31 7.29
CA ASP A 18 -17.12 -2.24 7.17
C ASP A 18 -15.78 -2.79 6.64
N LYS A 19 -15.50 -2.55 5.35
CA LYS A 19 -14.30 -3.10 4.70
C LYS A 19 -13.00 -2.69 5.39
N LEU A 20 -12.95 -1.53 6.03
CA LEU A 20 -11.72 -1.05 6.66
C LEU A 20 -11.42 -1.80 7.95
N LEU A 21 -12.45 -2.24 8.65
CA LEU A 21 -12.34 -3.01 9.89
C LEU A 21 -12.50 -4.52 9.68
N PHE A 22 -12.80 -4.95 8.44
CA PHE A 22 -12.92 -6.35 8.12
C PHE A 22 -11.61 -7.10 8.42
N PRO A 23 -11.66 -8.21 9.16
CA PRO A 23 -10.47 -8.96 9.53
C PRO A 23 -9.92 -9.75 8.34
N ILE A 24 -8.67 -9.49 7.96
CA ILE A 24 -7.89 -10.27 7.01
C ILE A 24 -6.83 -11.00 7.84
N LYS A 25 -6.85 -12.34 7.84
CA LYS A 25 -5.96 -13.17 8.68
C LYS A 25 -5.88 -12.71 10.16
N GLY A 26 -7.02 -12.26 10.72
CA GLY A 26 -7.14 -11.84 12.13
C GLY A 26 -6.77 -10.39 12.43
N LYS A 27 -6.43 -9.58 11.41
CA LYS A 27 -6.04 -8.17 11.54
C LYS A 27 -6.91 -7.28 10.65
N GLU A 28 -7.29 -6.11 11.11
CA GLU A 28 -8.15 -5.19 10.35
C GLU A 28 -7.48 -4.75 9.04
N CYS A 29 -8.23 -4.67 7.95
CA CYS A 29 -7.73 -4.23 6.64
C CYS A 29 -6.93 -2.92 6.71
N ILE A 30 -7.47 -1.88 7.36
CA ILE A 30 -6.79 -0.59 7.52
C ILE A 30 -5.49 -0.70 8.30
N ARG A 31 -5.37 -1.67 9.21
CA ARG A 31 -4.18 -1.87 10.02
C ARG A 31 -2.98 -2.31 9.17
N TYR A 32 -3.21 -3.04 8.09
CA TYR A 32 -2.13 -3.35 7.14
C TYR A 32 -1.56 -2.09 6.49
N VAL A 33 -2.43 -1.15 6.09
CA VAL A 33 -1.99 0.14 5.54
C VAL A 33 -1.22 0.94 6.58
N LEU A 34 -1.72 1.01 7.81
CA LEU A 34 -1.07 1.73 8.90
C LEU A 34 0.34 1.20 9.21
N ASP A 35 0.48 -0.12 9.30
CA ASP A 35 1.78 -0.73 9.60
C ASP A 35 2.78 -0.53 8.45
N ALA A 36 2.33 -0.58 7.19
CA ALA A 36 3.18 -0.29 6.03
C ALA A 36 3.70 1.16 6.04
N LEU A 37 2.91 2.10 6.57
CA LEU A 37 3.26 3.52 6.67
C LEU A 37 4.09 3.87 7.91
N ALA A 38 3.90 3.16 9.02
CA ALA A 38 4.57 3.47 10.30
C ALA A 38 6.10 3.47 10.20
N GLY A 39 6.69 2.63 9.36
CA GLY A 39 8.14 2.56 9.13
C GLY A 39 8.71 3.64 8.18
N VAL A 40 7.85 4.52 7.64
CA VAL A 40 8.23 5.56 6.67
C VAL A 40 7.81 6.96 7.16
N CYS A 41 6.70 7.04 7.86
CA CYS A 41 6.05 8.28 8.25
C CYS A 41 6.42 8.65 9.69
N GLY A 42 6.80 9.90 9.94
CA GLY A 42 7.07 10.35 11.30
C GLY A 42 5.83 10.89 12.02
N ARG A 43 4.77 11.22 11.28
CA ARG A 43 3.40 11.38 11.80
C ARG A 43 2.45 10.56 10.94
N LEU A 44 1.64 9.74 11.58
CA LEU A 44 0.64 8.89 10.93
C LEU A 44 -0.72 9.15 11.55
N ALA A 45 -1.73 9.41 10.72
CA ALA A 45 -3.08 9.67 11.16
C ALA A 45 -4.13 8.97 10.30
N ILE A 46 -5.25 8.59 10.93
CA ILE A 46 -6.48 8.19 10.25
C ILE A 46 -7.37 9.42 10.11
N VAL A 47 -7.84 9.70 8.90
CA VAL A 47 -8.82 10.76 8.62
C VAL A 47 -10.21 10.14 8.49
N GLY A 48 -11.18 10.64 9.25
CA GLY A 48 -12.57 10.19 9.09
C GLY A 48 -13.55 10.87 10.04
N LYS A 49 -14.81 10.46 9.97
CA LYS A 49 -15.90 11.11 10.74
C LYS A 49 -16.02 10.64 12.17
N ASP A 50 -15.86 9.33 12.39
CA ASP A 50 -16.16 8.71 13.67
C ASP A 50 -14.91 8.11 14.31
N ARG A 51 -14.47 8.72 15.42
CA ARG A 51 -13.36 8.19 16.24
C ARG A 51 -13.70 6.83 16.84
N HIS A 52 -14.97 6.60 17.18
CA HIS A 52 -15.44 5.37 17.82
C HIS A 52 -15.33 4.17 16.89
N LYS A 53 -15.56 4.35 15.57
CA LYS A 53 -15.26 3.32 14.56
C LYS A 53 -13.86 2.72 14.72
N PHE A 54 -12.86 3.56 15.00
CA PHE A 54 -11.46 3.14 15.12
C PHE A 54 -10.99 3.00 16.57
N PHE A 55 -11.89 2.80 17.54
CA PHE A 55 -11.54 2.80 18.98
C PHE A 55 -10.44 1.80 19.37
N ALA A 56 -10.33 0.68 18.65
CA ALA A 56 -9.32 -0.36 18.89
C ALA A 56 -7.90 0.09 18.46
N ILE A 57 -7.81 1.06 17.54
CA ILE A 57 -6.55 1.62 17.05
C ILE A 57 -6.21 2.84 17.92
N LYS A 58 -5.23 2.68 18.83
CA LYS A 58 -4.87 3.69 19.85
C LYS A 58 -3.50 4.32 19.65
N ASP A 59 -2.64 3.64 18.91
CA ASP A 59 -1.26 4.00 18.59
C ASP A 59 -1.13 4.91 17.35
N VAL A 60 -2.25 5.25 16.72
CA VAL A 60 -2.31 6.14 15.56
C VAL A 60 -3.21 7.34 15.87
N GLU A 61 -2.80 8.53 15.44
CA GLU A 61 -3.59 9.75 15.57
C GLU A 61 -4.90 9.64 14.79
N PHE A 62 -5.97 10.22 15.30
CA PHE A 62 -7.22 10.35 14.56
C PHE A 62 -7.51 11.82 14.30
N VAL A 63 -7.74 12.16 13.04
CA VAL A 63 -8.10 13.50 12.59
C VAL A 63 -9.55 13.49 12.13
N PRO A 64 -10.46 14.17 12.86
CA PRO A 64 -11.86 14.22 12.46
C PRO A 64 -12.04 15.03 11.18
N ASP A 65 -12.93 14.57 10.30
CA ASP A 65 -13.34 15.35 9.13
C ASP A 65 -13.94 16.69 9.56
N ILE A 66 -13.48 17.76 8.93
CA ILE A 66 -13.89 19.14 9.26
C ILE A 66 -15.23 19.49 8.60
N LEU A 67 -15.56 18.81 7.48
CA LEU A 67 -16.77 19.06 6.71
C LEU A 67 -17.83 17.98 7.00
N THR A 68 -19.10 18.39 6.96
CA THR A 68 -20.24 17.49 7.14
C THR A 68 -20.43 16.54 5.96
N GLU A 69 -20.02 16.94 4.76
CA GLU A 69 -20.08 16.13 3.55
C GLU A 69 -19.18 14.89 3.62
N GLN A 70 -19.40 13.92 2.73
CA GLN A 70 -18.57 12.72 2.64
C GLN A 70 -17.96 12.60 1.26
N GLY A 71 -16.67 12.28 1.23
CA GLY A 71 -15.96 11.98 -0.01
C GLY A 71 -14.47 11.90 0.23
N ALA A 72 -13.78 11.22 -0.68
CA ALA A 72 -12.32 11.15 -0.63
C ALA A 72 -11.68 12.55 -0.72
N LEU A 73 -12.31 13.47 -1.45
CA LEU A 73 -11.85 14.86 -1.56
C LEU A 73 -11.93 15.63 -0.24
N VAL A 74 -12.97 15.36 0.57
CA VAL A 74 -13.09 15.90 1.94
C VAL A 74 -11.97 15.36 2.82
N GLY A 75 -11.64 14.07 2.69
CA GLY A 75 -10.52 13.46 3.41
C GLY A 75 -9.17 14.09 3.03
N ILE A 76 -8.94 14.36 1.75
CA ILE A 76 -7.74 15.09 1.28
C ILE A 76 -7.73 16.51 1.86
N TYR A 77 -8.85 17.22 1.83
CA TYR A 77 -8.97 18.55 2.43
C TYR A 77 -8.63 18.54 3.93
N THR A 78 -9.19 17.61 4.69
CA THR A 78 -8.91 17.44 6.13
C THR A 78 -7.42 17.14 6.36
N ALA A 79 -6.80 16.27 5.55
CA ALA A 79 -5.37 15.96 5.62
C ALA A 79 -4.51 17.21 5.37
N LEU A 80 -4.77 17.96 4.30
CA LEU A 80 -4.03 19.19 3.97
C LEU A 80 -4.23 20.28 5.03
N LYS A 81 -5.43 20.39 5.61
CA LYS A 81 -5.72 21.38 6.67
C LYS A 81 -5.05 21.04 8.00
N SER A 82 -4.84 19.75 8.28
CA SER A 82 -4.19 19.25 9.50
C SER A 82 -2.66 19.14 9.38
N ALA A 83 -2.14 19.24 8.16
CA ALA A 83 -0.72 19.13 7.86
C ALA A 83 0.12 20.19 8.59
N ARG A 84 1.31 19.80 9.06
CA ARG A 84 2.32 20.70 9.65
C ARG A 84 3.57 20.80 8.76
N THR A 85 3.56 20.13 7.62
CA THR A 85 4.62 20.12 6.60
C THR A 85 4.10 20.60 5.25
N ASP A 86 5.01 21.02 4.37
CA ASP A 86 4.64 21.56 3.05
C ASP A 86 3.97 20.54 2.12
N LYS A 87 4.16 19.24 2.38
CA LYS A 87 3.54 18.15 1.64
C LYS A 87 3.14 17.01 2.58
N VAL A 88 2.14 16.24 2.17
CA VAL A 88 1.65 15.06 2.91
C VAL A 88 1.42 13.89 1.96
N LEU A 89 1.55 12.66 2.47
CA LEU A 89 1.10 11.47 1.77
C LEU A 89 -0.35 11.17 2.15
N VAL A 90 -1.18 10.90 1.15
CA VAL A 90 -2.57 10.43 1.32
C VAL A 90 -2.68 9.02 0.75
N VAL A 91 -3.17 8.09 1.57
CA VAL A 91 -3.38 6.69 1.19
C VAL A 91 -4.80 6.24 1.55
N SER A 92 -5.44 5.46 0.69
CA SER A 92 -6.73 4.83 0.97
C SER A 92 -6.57 3.73 2.03
N GLY A 93 -7.47 3.68 3.01
CA GLY A 93 -7.44 2.64 4.04
C GLY A 93 -7.79 1.23 3.56
N ASP A 94 -8.23 1.08 2.31
CA ASP A 94 -8.69 -0.20 1.74
C ASP A 94 -7.65 -0.89 0.83
N MET A 95 -6.37 -0.52 0.94
CA MET A 95 -5.27 -1.05 0.12
C MET A 95 -4.31 -1.90 0.99
N PRO A 96 -4.75 -3.07 1.50
CA PRO A 96 -4.03 -3.81 2.55
C PRO A 96 -2.70 -4.45 2.11
N LEU A 97 -2.36 -4.37 0.81
CA LEU A 97 -1.11 -4.92 0.26
C LEU A 97 -0.09 -3.82 -0.08
N VAL A 98 -0.32 -2.57 0.32
CA VAL A 98 0.62 -1.46 0.11
C VAL A 98 1.99 -1.81 0.69
N LYS A 99 3.01 -1.79 -0.17
CA LYS A 99 4.40 -2.02 0.23
C LYS A 99 5.08 -0.73 0.72
N PRO A 100 5.84 -0.76 1.83
CA PRO A 100 6.64 0.39 2.29
C PRO A 100 7.65 0.91 1.25
N SER A 101 8.14 0.04 0.36
CA SER A 101 9.04 0.43 -0.73
C SER A 101 8.40 1.42 -1.71
N LEU A 102 7.14 1.21 -2.10
CA LEU A 102 6.39 2.15 -2.93
C LEU A 102 6.09 3.46 -2.20
N VAL A 103 5.86 3.40 -0.89
CA VAL A 103 5.64 4.60 -0.07
C VAL A 103 6.90 5.48 -0.08
N ARG A 104 8.09 4.89 0.09
CA ARG A 104 9.36 5.62 -0.01
C ARG A 104 9.56 6.18 -1.42
N TYR A 105 9.34 5.36 -2.44
CA TYR A 105 9.55 5.73 -3.83
C TYR A 105 8.76 6.98 -4.25
N ILE A 106 7.45 7.04 -3.97
CA ILE A 106 6.63 8.21 -4.34
C ILE A 106 7.01 9.48 -3.59
N VAL A 107 7.58 9.35 -2.39
CA VAL A 107 8.02 10.49 -1.58
C VAL A 107 9.32 11.08 -2.13
N ASP A 108 10.22 10.21 -2.59
CA ASP A 108 11.50 10.56 -3.21
C ASP A 108 11.30 11.15 -4.62
N GLU A 109 10.42 10.56 -5.42
CA GLU A 109 10.10 11.02 -6.78
C GLU A 109 9.05 12.16 -6.84
N TYR A 110 8.69 12.70 -5.67
CA TYR A 110 7.67 13.74 -5.57
C TYR A 110 8.02 14.99 -6.40
N LYS A 111 7.04 15.41 -7.21
CA LYS A 111 7.01 16.68 -7.94
C LYS A 111 5.75 17.46 -7.59
N ASP A 112 5.93 18.74 -7.27
CA ASP A 112 4.84 19.67 -6.95
C ASP A 112 3.92 19.88 -8.17
N PRO A 113 2.60 20.08 -8.00
CA PRO A 113 1.89 20.11 -6.72
C PRO A 113 1.44 18.73 -6.23
N ILE A 114 1.22 17.77 -7.13
CA ILE A 114 0.70 16.44 -6.81
C ILE A 114 1.54 15.39 -7.55
N THR A 115 1.88 14.31 -6.86
CA THR A 115 2.41 13.09 -7.48
C THR A 115 1.56 11.90 -7.07
N ILE A 116 1.09 11.13 -8.04
CA ILE A 116 0.24 9.94 -7.85
C ILE A 116 0.76 8.79 -8.71
N TYR A 117 0.23 7.58 -8.50
CA TYR A 117 0.54 6.44 -9.37
C TYR A 117 -0.42 6.33 -10.55
N CYS A 118 0.11 5.93 -11.71
CA CYS A 118 -0.64 5.51 -12.90
C CYS A 118 -0.23 4.09 -13.28
N ILE A 119 -1.09 3.12 -12.95
CA ILE A 119 -0.78 1.69 -13.09
C ILE A 119 -1.82 1.07 -14.02
N ARG A 120 -1.37 0.36 -15.07
CA ARG A 120 -2.25 -0.20 -16.12
C ARG A 120 -3.25 0.82 -16.69
N GLY A 121 -2.81 2.08 -16.84
CA GLY A 121 -3.65 3.18 -17.33
C GLY A 121 -4.68 3.72 -16.33
N ARG A 122 -4.68 3.23 -15.08
CA ARG A 122 -5.55 3.72 -14.00
C ARG A 122 -4.79 4.62 -13.04
N LEU A 123 -5.40 5.76 -12.71
CA LEU A 123 -4.87 6.71 -11.74
C LEU A 123 -5.27 6.33 -10.31
N TYR A 124 -4.33 6.47 -9.39
CA TYR A 124 -4.48 6.17 -7.97
C TYR A 124 -4.34 7.46 -7.13
N PRO A 125 -5.35 8.34 -7.12
CA PRO A 125 -5.27 9.60 -6.39
C PRO A 125 -5.15 9.39 -4.88
N LEU A 126 -5.70 8.30 -4.36
CA LEU A 126 -5.61 7.95 -2.94
C LEU A 126 -4.42 7.05 -2.65
N PHE A 127 -3.35 7.19 -3.44
CA PHE A 127 -2.01 6.75 -3.10
C PHE A 127 -1.05 7.77 -3.71
N GLY A 128 -0.94 8.93 -3.07
CA GLY A 128 -0.29 10.11 -3.65
C GLY A 128 0.26 11.08 -2.63
N VAL A 129 1.23 11.88 -3.06
CA VAL A 129 1.81 12.97 -2.28
C VAL A 129 1.25 14.30 -2.78
N TYR A 130 0.74 15.11 -1.86
CA TYR A 130 0.03 16.36 -2.14
C TYR A 130 0.73 17.54 -1.46
N SER A 131 0.96 18.60 -2.21
CA SER A 131 1.42 19.90 -1.69
C SER A 131 0.31 20.53 -0.85
N THR A 132 0.64 21.10 0.30
CA THR A 132 -0.31 21.90 1.09
C THR A 132 -0.65 23.24 0.43
N LYS A 133 0.14 23.68 -0.56
CA LYS A 133 -0.09 24.92 -1.32
C LYS A 133 -1.41 24.92 -2.09
N ILE A 134 -1.90 23.75 -2.51
CA ILE A 134 -3.17 23.60 -3.23
C ILE A 134 -4.40 23.70 -2.32
N LEU A 135 -4.22 23.88 -1.00
CA LEU A 135 -5.35 23.93 -0.05
C LEU A 135 -6.36 25.02 -0.42
N LYS A 136 -5.90 26.20 -0.89
CA LYS A 136 -6.80 27.29 -1.31
C LYS A 136 -7.59 26.94 -2.57
N ASP A 137 -6.96 26.27 -3.53
CA ASP A 137 -7.63 25.80 -4.74
C ASP A 137 -8.67 24.73 -4.39
N LEU A 138 -8.34 23.83 -3.46
CA LEU A 138 -9.25 22.81 -2.96
C LEU A 138 -10.45 23.42 -2.21
N GLU A 139 -10.20 24.41 -1.35
CA GLU A 139 -11.27 25.16 -0.67
C GLU A 139 -12.21 25.84 -1.67
N THR A 140 -11.68 26.39 -2.75
CA THR A 140 -12.47 27.01 -3.83
C THR A 140 -13.29 25.96 -4.56
N TYR A 141 -12.67 24.86 -4.97
CA TYR A 141 -13.32 23.75 -5.68
C TYR A 141 -14.48 23.16 -4.87
N LEU A 142 -14.29 22.94 -3.57
CA LEU A 142 -15.36 22.44 -2.68
C LEU A 142 -16.49 23.46 -2.51
N LYS A 143 -16.19 24.76 -2.42
CA LYS A 143 -17.20 25.84 -2.32
C LYS A 143 -18.06 25.95 -3.58
N GLU A 144 -17.50 25.62 -4.75
CA GLU A 144 -18.24 25.53 -6.02
C GLU A 144 -19.21 24.33 -6.06
N GLY A 145 -19.20 23.47 -5.03
CA GLY A 145 -20.06 22.29 -4.91
C GLY A 145 -19.51 21.04 -5.60
N GLU A 146 -18.28 21.12 -6.11
CA GLU A 146 -17.61 20.04 -6.81
C GLU A 146 -17.05 18.98 -5.85
N LYS A 147 -17.09 17.71 -6.26
CA LYS A 147 -16.81 16.56 -5.37
C LYS A 147 -15.87 15.50 -5.93
N LYS A 148 -15.51 15.60 -7.21
CA LYS A 148 -14.72 14.58 -7.90
C LYS A 148 -13.23 14.83 -7.69
N VAL A 149 -12.57 13.83 -7.12
CA VAL A 149 -11.14 13.90 -6.81
C VAL A 149 -10.31 14.10 -8.09
N MET A 150 -10.59 13.34 -9.15
CA MET A 150 -9.80 13.43 -10.37
C MET A 150 -9.95 14.77 -11.08
N ASP A 151 -11.17 15.26 -11.22
CA ASP A 151 -11.44 16.58 -11.82
C ASP A 151 -10.68 17.71 -11.09
N PHE A 152 -10.60 17.65 -9.75
CA PHE A 152 -9.76 18.58 -8.97
C PHE A 152 -8.26 18.43 -9.28
N ILE A 153 -7.76 17.20 -9.27
CA ILE A 153 -6.34 16.89 -9.52
C ILE A 153 -5.92 17.34 -10.93
N GLU A 154 -6.78 17.12 -11.93
CA GLU A 154 -6.57 17.57 -13.30
C GLU A 154 -6.55 19.10 -13.40
N ARG A 155 -7.43 19.79 -12.67
CA ARG A 155 -7.50 21.25 -12.63
C ARG A 155 -6.23 21.89 -12.07
N VAL A 156 -5.62 21.31 -11.03
CA VAL A 156 -4.39 21.85 -10.41
C VAL A 156 -3.10 21.32 -11.06
N GLY A 157 -3.19 20.22 -11.79
CA GLY A 157 -2.06 19.55 -12.41
C GLY A 157 -1.43 18.48 -11.50
N TYR A 158 -0.88 17.43 -12.11
CA TYR A 158 -0.26 16.32 -11.39
C TYR A 158 0.87 15.68 -12.19
N ASN A 159 1.72 14.96 -11.47
CA ASN A 159 2.73 14.07 -12.00
C ASN A 159 2.32 12.63 -11.73
N CYS A 160 2.69 11.73 -12.64
CA CYS A 160 2.40 10.31 -12.52
C CYS A 160 3.68 9.48 -12.55
N ILE A 161 3.79 8.61 -11.56
CA ILE A 161 4.72 7.49 -11.57
C ILE A 161 4.04 6.32 -12.28
N LYS A 162 4.70 5.78 -13.30
CA LYS A 162 4.19 4.73 -14.16
C LYS A 162 4.58 3.34 -13.67
N GLU A 163 3.92 2.33 -14.23
CA GLU A 163 4.13 0.92 -13.91
C GLU A 163 5.58 0.45 -14.11
N ASP A 164 6.21 0.82 -15.22
CA ASP A 164 7.58 0.45 -15.56
C ASP A 164 8.61 0.98 -14.56
N GLU A 165 8.29 2.11 -13.90
CA GLU A 165 9.12 2.72 -12.87
C GLU A 165 9.09 1.95 -11.55
N VAL A 166 8.04 1.16 -11.27
CA VAL A 166 7.85 0.50 -9.97
C VAL A 166 7.68 -1.01 -10.02
N ILE A 167 7.67 -1.62 -11.22
CA ILE A 167 7.53 -3.07 -11.38
C ILE A 167 8.61 -3.86 -10.63
N HIS A 168 9.80 -3.28 -10.45
CA HIS A 168 10.89 -3.90 -9.69
C HIS A 168 10.67 -3.87 -8.16
N LEU A 169 9.77 -3.01 -7.67
CA LEU A 169 9.40 -2.87 -6.26
C LEU A 169 8.12 -3.66 -5.93
N ASP A 170 7.22 -3.78 -6.91
CA ASP A 170 5.98 -4.55 -6.80
C ASP A 170 5.65 -5.25 -8.13
N PRO A 171 6.29 -6.40 -8.45
CA PRO A 171 6.16 -7.07 -9.75
C PRO A 171 4.74 -7.46 -10.13
N LEU A 172 3.92 -7.77 -9.12
CA LEU A 172 2.53 -8.16 -9.29
C LEU A 172 1.56 -6.97 -9.15
N LEU A 173 2.08 -5.79 -8.77
CA LEU A 173 1.33 -4.55 -8.59
C LEU A 173 0.17 -4.71 -7.58
N LEU A 174 0.38 -5.58 -6.58
CA LEU A 174 -0.65 -5.95 -5.61
C LEU A 174 -0.96 -4.80 -4.65
N SER A 175 -0.02 -3.88 -4.43
CA SER A 175 -0.21 -2.67 -3.63
C SER A 175 -1.37 -1.82 -4.14
N PHE A 176 -1.74 -1.96 -5.40
CA PHE A 176 -2.78 -1.20 -6.08
C PHE A 176 -4.16 -1.88 -6.10
N ILE A 177 -4.33 -2.97 -5.34
CA ILE A 177 -5.63 -3.63 -5.14
C ILE A 177 -6.39 -2.97 -4.00
N ASN A 178 -7.59 -2.45 -4.30
CA ASN A 178 -8.55 -1.99 -3.29
C ASN A 178 -9.50 -3.13 -2.89
N MET A 179 -9.73 -3.32 -1.60
CA MET A 179 -10.69 -4.31 -1.11
C MET A 179 -12.12 -3.76 -1.16
N ASN A 180 -12.82 -3.90 -2.29
CA ASN A 180 -14.21 -3.42 -2.45
C ASN A 180 -15.24 -4.56 -2.46
N THR A 181 -14.83 -5.77 -2.81
CA THR A 181 -15.67 -6.96 -3.00
C THR A 181 -15.07 -8.18 -2.32
N LYS A 182 -15.85 -9.28 -2.21
CA LYS A 182 -15.36 -10.56 -1.67
C LYS A 182 -14.37 -11.22 -2.63
N GLU A 183 -14.48 -10.96 -3.92
CA GLU A 183 -13.53 -11.38 -4.94
C GLU A 183 -12.17 -10.72 -4.71
N ASP A 184 -12.14 -9.42 -4.41
CA ASP A 184 -10.91 -8.71 -4.04
C ASP A 184 -10.29 -9.35 -2.79
N LEU A 185 -11.10 -9.65 -1.77
CA LEU A 185 -10.63 -10.32 -0.56
C LEU A 185 -9.99 -11.68 -0.85
N LYS A 186 -10.55 -12.49 -1.77
CA LYS A 186 -9.94 -13.77 -2.18
C LYS A 186 -8.57 -13.56 -2.82
N VAL A 187 -8.44 -12.56 -3.69
CA VAL A 187 -7.15 -12.20 -4.30
C VAL A 187 -6.17 -11.74 -3.24
N ILE A 188 -6.61 -10.90 -2.29
CA ILE A 188 -5.77 -10.42 -1.19
C ILE A 188 -5.30 -11.59 -0.33
N LEU A 189 -6.21 -12.46 0.12
CA LEU A 189 -5.86 -13.63 0.95
C LEU A 189 -4.88 -14.59 0.24
N LYS A 190 -5.06 -14.78 -1.08
CA LYS A 190 -4.19 -15.64 -1.88
C LYS A 190 -2.76 -15.10 -1.98
N ASN A 191 -2.58 -13.78 -2.05
CA ASN A 191 -1.27 -13.16 -2.25
C ASN A 191 -0.67 -12.55 -0.98
N MET A 192 -1.44 -12.46 0.11
CA MET A 192 -0.98 -11.89 1.37
C MET A 192 -0.01 -12.86 2.07
N GLY A 193 1.23 -12.40 2.25
CA GLY A 193 2.31 -13.23 2.76
C GLY A 193 2.75 -14.26 1.73
N VAL A 194 2.80 -13.88 0.45
CA VAL A 194 3.38 -14.70 -0.62
C VAL A 194 4.44 -13.86 -1.34
N VAL A 195 5.68 -14.33 -1.33
CA VAL A 195 6.81 -13.71 -2.05
C VAL A 195 7.26 -14.67 -3.13
N LYS A 196 7.34 -14.22 -4.37
CA LYS A 196 7.79 -15.04 -5.50
C LYS A 196 9.14 -14.59 -5.96
N LEU A 197 10.10 -15.50 -6.05
CA LEU A 197 11.49 -15.23 -6.39
C LEU A 197 11.88 -15.98 -7.64
N LYS A 198 12.60 -15.32 -8.53
CA LYS A 198 13.30 -15.98 -9.64
C LYS A 198 14.67 -16.41 -9.16
N VAL A 199 14.96 -17.71 -9.22
CA VAL A 199 16.20 -18.31 -8.71
C VAL A 199 16.89 -19.07 -9.84
N SER A 200 18.16 -18.78 -10.03
CA SER A 200 19.03 -19.44 -11.02
C SER A 200 20.02 -20.39 -10.34
N GLY A 201 20.43 -21.41 -11.08
CA GLY A 201 21.35 -22.46 -10.61
C GLY A 201 20.67 -23.73 -10.11
N MET A 202 19.34 -23.78 -10.03
CA MET A 202 18.62 -25.03 -9.76
C MET A 202 18.48 -25.84 -11.05
N THR A 203 19.01 -27.07 -11.06
CA THR A 203 18.96 -27.96 -12.23
C THR A 203 18.35 -29.33 -11.94
N CYS A 204 18.07 -29.64 -10.66
CA CYS A 204 17.48 -30.90 -10.24
C CYS A 204 16.68 -30.78 -8.93
N GLU A 205 15.97 -31.85 -8.55
CA GLU A 205 15.17 -31.93 -7.32
C GLU A 205 16.00 -31.78 -6.03
N HIS A 206 17.29 -32.13 -6.05
CA HIS A 206 18.16 -31.87 -4.89
C HIS A 206 18.42 -30.38 -4.68
N CYS A 207 18.53 -29.60 -5.76
CA CYS A 207 18.61 -28.15 -5.68
C CYS A 207 17.34 -27.55 -5.10
N VAL A 208 16.18 -28.02 -5.57
CA VAL A 208 14.86 -27.62 -5.07
C VAL A 208 14.77 -27.83 -3.55
N ASN A 209 15.13 -29.03 -3.07
CA ASN A 209 15.08 -29.35 -1.64
C ASN A 209 16.09 -28.56 -0.80
N THR A 210 17.18 -28.10 -1.39
CA THR A 210 18.17 -27.26 -0.71
C THR A 210 17.64 -25.85 -0.54
N VAL A 211 17.13 -25.25 -1.61
CA VAL A 211 16.49 -23.93 -1.58
C VAL A 211 15.28 -23.91 -0.65
N LYS A 212 14.42 -24.93 -0.68
CA LYS A 212 13.30 -25.06 0.27
C LYS A 212 13.77 -25.04 1.72
N ARG A 213 14.79 -25.84 2.07
CA ARG A 213 15.31 -25.89 3.46
C ARG A 213 15.91 -24.55 3.89
N ALA A 214 16.67 -23.90 3.02
CA ALA A 214 17.27 -22.61 3.30
C ALA A 214 16.20 -21.55 3.61
N LEU A 215 15.15 -21.49 2.80
CA LEU A 215 14.05 -20.55 3.00
C LEU A 215 13.19 -20.90 4.21
N MET A 216 12.92 -22.17 4.47
CA MET A 216 12.19 -22.62 5.67
C MET A 216 12.95 -22.32 6.98
N SER A 217 14.25 -22.06 6.93
CA SER A 217 15.01 -21.59 8.12
C SER A 217 14.91 -20.09 8.39
N VAL A 218 14.32 -19.31 7.46
CA VAL A 218 14.11 -17.88 7.68
C VAL A 218 12.90 -17.69 8.59
N ASP A 219 13.11 -17.00 9.72
CA ASP A 219 12.06 -16.74 10.71
C ASP A 219 10.88 -15.97 10.07
N GLY A 220 9.69 -16.57 10.16
CA GLY A 220 8.47 -16.07 9.55
C GLY A 220 8.09 -16.73 8.23
N VAL A 221 8.92 -17.60 7.65
CA VAL A 221 8.53 -18.44 6.51
C VAL A 221 7.73 -19.64 7.00
N SER A 222 6.52 -19.83 6.48
CA SER A 222 5.66 -20.96 6.82
C SER A 222 5.64 -22.08 5.79
N ASP A 223 5.86 -21.76 4.51
CA ASP A 223 5.88 -22.76 3.45
C ASP A 223 6.70 -22.27 2.25
N VAL A 224 7.20 -23.21 1.44
CA VAL A 224 7.98 -22.93 0.23
C VAL A 224 7.60 -23.90 -0.88
N SER A 225 7.11 -23.35 -1.99
CA SER A 225 6.85 -24.08 -3.23
C SER A 225 7.87 -23.67 -4.30
N VAL A 226 8.33 -24.63 -5.11
CA VAL A 226 9.35 -24.38 -6.13
C VAL A 226 8.88 -24.96 -7.46
N SER A 227 8.94 -24.15 -8.51
CA SER A 227 8.74 -24.56 -9.89
C SER A 227 10.10 -24.58 -10.60
N LEU A 228 10.70 -25.78 -10.71
CA LEU A 228 12.00 -25.96 -11.35
C LEU A 228 11.98 -25.56 -12.83
N GLU A 229 10.90 -25.91 -13.54
CA GLU A 229 10.70 -25.56 -14.96
C GLU A 229 10.76 -24.04 -15.20
N LYS A 230 10.18 -23.27 -14.29
CA LYS A 230 10.17 -21.81 -14.36
C LYS A 230 11.35 -21.16 -13.66
N GLY A 231 12.12 -21.89 -12.85
CA GLY A 231 13.12 -21.31 -11.95
C GLY A 231 12.49 -20.34 -10.94
N GLU A 232 11.27 -20.63 -10.48
CA GLU A 232 10.50 -19.76 -9.58
C GLU A 232 10.31 -20.42 -8.22
N VAL A 233 10.39 -19.61 -7.16
CA VAL A 233 10.22 -20.03 -5.78
C VAL A 233 9.16 -19.16 -5.13
N GLU A 234 8.07 -19.77 -4.70
CA GLU A 234 6.99 -19.12 -3.96
C GLU A 234 7.19 -19.38 -2.47
N VAL A 235 7.31 -18.31 -1.68
CA VAL A 235 7.56 -18.33 -0.25
C VAL A 235 6.33 -17.78 0.46
N ILE A 236 5.71 -18.60 1.30
CA ILE A 236 4.58 -18.18 2.13
C ILE A 236 5.13 -17.68 3.47
N THR A 237 4.81 -16.45 3.84
CA THR A 237 5.27 -15.80 5.06
C THR A 237 4.10 -15.50 6.00
N GLN A 238 4.37 -15.61 7.31
CA GLN A 238 3.45 -15.26 8.38
C GLN A 238 3.57 -13.80 8.82
N LYS A 239 4.70 -13.17 8.47
CA LYS A 239 5.01 -11.76 8.71
C LYS A 239 5.67 -11.16 7.48
N ASP A 240 5.79 -9.84 7.47
CA ASP A 240 6.57 -9.17 6.44
C ASP A 240 8.06 -9.52 6.65
N ILE A 241 8.72 -9.99 5.59
CA ILE A 241 10.13 -10.40 5.61
C ILE A 241 10.83 -9.60 4.54
N GLU A 242 11.94 -8.95 4.91
CA GLU A 242 12.74 -8.22 3.94
C GLU A 242 13.23 -9.16 2.83
N LEU A 243 13.04 -8.74 1.57
CA LEU A 243 13.50 -9.49 0.40
C LEU A 243 14.98 -9.86 0.50
N GLN A 244 15.80 -9.00 1.12
CA GLN A 244 17.22 -9.25 1.31
C GLN A 244 17.51 -10.44 2.24
N ALA A 245 16.68 -10.69 3.26
CA ALA A 245 16.82 -11.85 4.14
C ALA A 245 16.54 -13.15 3.36
N LEU A 246 15.50 -13.18 2.53
CA LEU A 246 15.18 -14.31 1.67
C LEU A 246 16.27 -14.55 0.61
N LYS A 247 16.81 -13.46 0.02
CA LYS A 247 17.92 -13.54 -0.93
C LYS A 247 19.17 -14.12 -0.29
N SER A 248 19.57 -13.60 0.85
CA SER A 248 20.78 -14.04 1.56
C SER A 248 20.68 -15.53 1.92
N ALA A 249 19.52 -15.97 2.41
CA ALA A 249 19.28 -17.38 2.73
C ALA A 249 19.46 -18.31 1.51
N ILE A 250 19.09 -17.87 0.30
CA ILE A 250 19.27 -18.66 -0.93
C ILE A 250 20.73 -18.60 -1.41
N GLU A 251 21.35 -17.42 -1.36
CA GLU A 251 22.69 -17.14 -1.88
C GLU A 251 23.80 -17.80 -1.06
N GLU A 252 23.61 -17.99 0.25
CA GLU A 252 24.52 -18.76 1.11
C GLU A 252 24.70 -20.22 0.65
N TRP A 253 23.72 -20.77 -0.07
CA TRP A 253 23.78 -22.12 -0.61
C TRP A 253 24.27 -22.18 -2.06
N GLY A 254 24.78 -21.06 -2.60
CA GLY A 254 25.39 -20.98 -3.93
C GLY A 254 24.42 -20.78 -5.08
N TYR A 255 23.15 -20.48 -4.80
CA TYR A 255 22.15 -20.12 -5.82
C TYR A 255 22.09 -18.61 -5.99
N LYS A 256 21.60 -18.13 -7.14
CA LYS A 256 21.50 -16.69 -7.39
C LYS A 256 20.05 -16.27 -7.57
N VAL A 257 19.60 -15.30 -6.77
CA VAL A 257 18.27 -14.72 -6.88
C VAL A 257 18.30 -13.57 -7.90
N LEU A 258 17.52 -13.69 -8.96
CA LEU A 258 17.46 -12.69 -10.02
C LEU A 258 16.49 -11.55 -9.69
N GLY A 259 15.51 -11.77 -8.82
CA GLY A 259 14.53 -10.76 -8.41
C GLY A 259 13.24 -11.38 -7.87
N GLU A 260 12.31 -10.52 -7.45
CA GLU A 260 10.92 -10.89 -7.18
C GLU A 260 10.15 -10.95 -8.53
N VAL A 261 9.17 -11.85 -8.67
CA VAL A 261 8.40 -12.05 -9.93
C VAL A 261 6.91 -12.22 -9.74
#